data_AF-A0A1E5GEG0-F1
#
_entry.id   AF-A0A1E5GEG0-F1
#
_cell.length_a   1.000
_cell.length_b   1.000
_cell.length_c   1.000
_cell.angle_alpha   90.00
_cell.angle_beta   90.00
_cell.angle_gamma   90.00
#
_symmetry.space_group_name_H-M   'P 1'
#
loop_
_entity.id
_entity.type
_entity.pdbx_description
1 polymer ?
#
loop_
_entity_poly.entity_id
_entity_poly.type
_entity_poly.pdbx_seq_one_letter_code
_entity_poly.pdbx_strand_id
1 'polypeptide(L)'
;MNKKIVASLVSTMTFGIALLPNVARADELKSDVTVNVNSGTGEGPTEEDISDKPARNGEFIIKAVSDFNYPSVPLGETRSATIPQNKAYGIEVVDVTGEGTGWNVKVAMDSFKVKGGENDGEDLKGWELTIPTAEVTSKSSSIRPENTPIGKEAKISGQLSSLVFKADAGKGMGRYTNIFERYADKQESTRKTGVQLSIPNTARKASYVGKLNWILTNAPN
;
A
#
# COMPACT_ATOMS: atom_id res chain seq x y z
N MET A 1 -75.82 -66.80 -24.42
CA MET A 1 -74.45 -66.83 -23.87
C MET A 1 -73.78 -65.50 -24.23
N ASN A 2 -73.14 -64.87 -23.24
CA ASN A 2 -72.25 -63.69 -23.29
C ASN A 2 -72.83 -62.26 -23.20
N LYS A 3 -72.68 -61.75 -21.97
CA LYS A 3 -72.79 -60.39 -21.39
C LYS A 3 -71.89 -59.33 -22.06
N LYS A 4 -72.29 -58.04 -22.02
CA LYS A 4 -71.56 -56.80 -21.60
C LYS A 4 -72.60 -55.68 -21.42
N ILE A 5 -72.89 -55.11 -20.24
CA ILE A 5 -72.18 -54.14 -19.36
C ILE A 5 -72.09 -52.70 -19.92
N VAL A 6 -72.96 -51.82 -19.36
CA VAL A 6 -72.74 -50.48 -18.75
C VAL A 6 -72.36 -49.28 -19.64
N ALA A 7 -73.12 -48.17 -19.52
CA ALA A 7 -72.63 -46.90 -18.93
C ALA A 7 -73.72 -45.79 -18.92
N SER A 8 -74.23 -45.45 -17.73
CA SER A 8 -74.90 -44.16 -17.47
C SER A 8 -73.86 -43.05 -17.44
N LEU A 9 -74.09 -42.00 -18.22
CA LEU A 9 -73.29 -40.77 -18.19
C LEU A 9 -73.93 -39.81 -17.19
N VAL A 10 -73.31 -39.67 -16.00
CA VAL A 10 -73.64 -38.64 -15.02
C VAL A 10 -72.79 -37.41 -15.34
N SER A 11 -73.46 -36.30 -15.69
CA SER A 11 -72.82 -35.00 -15.93
C SER A 11 -72.66 -34.25 -14.61
N THR A 12 -71.45 -34.22 -14.06
CA THR A 12 -71.08 -33.36 -12.93
C THR A 12 -70.57 -32.01 -13.44
N MET A 13 -71.34 -30.95 -13.22
CA MET A 13 -70.87 -29.56 -13.37
C MET A 13 -69.95 -29.21 -12.20
N THR A 14 -68.67 -29.01 -12.46
CA THR A 14 -67.72 -28.40 -11.53
C THR A 14 -67.79 -26.88 -11.66
N PHE A 15 -68.20 -26.19 -10.60
CA PHE A 15 -68.02 -24.75 -10.44
C PHE A 15 -66.52 -24.45 -10.25
N GLY A 16 -65.88 -23.86 -11.25
CA GLY A 16 -64.52 -23.33 -11.13
C GLY A 16 -64.55 -22.02 -10.36
N ILE A 17 -63.97 -21.99 -9.15
CA ILE A 17 -63.61 -20.75 -8.46
C ILE A 17 -62.37 -20.20 -9.16
N ALA A 18 -62.54 -19.15 -9.97
CA ALA A 18 -61.43 -18.39 -10.51
C ALA A 18 -60.78 -17.58 -9.38
N LEU A 19 -59.66 -18.06 -8.86
CA LEU A 19 -58.74 -17.24 -8.06
C LEU A 19 -58.14 -16.19 -8.99
N LEU A 20 -58.61 -14.95 -8.89
CA LEU A 20 -57.93 -13.82 -9.52
C LEU A 20 -56.56 -13.64 -8.84
N PRO A 21 -55.47 -13.42 -9.59
CA PRO A 21 -54.18 -13.13 -8.99
C PRO A 21 -54.27 -11.78 -8.26
N ASN A 22 -54.08 -11.80 -6.93
CA ASN A 22 -53.80 -10.58 -6.17
C ASN A 22 -52.47 -10.00 -6.68
N VAL A 23 -52.55 -9.03 -7.58
CA VAL A 23 -51.39 -8.22 -7.96
C VAL A 23 -51.16 -7.25 -6.80
N ALA A 24 -50.16 -7.54 -5.97
CA ALA A 24 -49.70 -6.59 -4.96
C ALA A 24 -49.29 -5.28 -5.67
N ARG A 25 -49.99 -4.18 -5.39
CA ARG A 25 -49.57 -2.84 -5.82
C ARG A 25 -48.46 -2.37 -4.88
N ALA A 26 -47.22 -2.39 -5.36
CA ALA A 26 -46.12 -1.70 -4.72
C ALA A 26 -46.23 -0.19 -5.03
N ASP A 27 -46.30 0.63 -3.99
CA ASP A 27 -46.19 2.08 -4.08
C ASP A 27 -44.72 2.44 -3.83
N GLU A 28 -44.00 2.86 -4.87
CA GLU A 28 -42.61 3.29 -4.78
C GLU A 28 -42.52 4.81 -4.95
N LEU A 29 -42.04 5.49 -3.90
CA LEU A 29 -41.74 6.92 -3.93
C LEU A 29 -40.22 7.12 -3.83
N LYS A 30 -39.66 7.96 -4.71
CA LYS A 30 -38.23 8.29 -4.74
C LYS A 30 -38.02 9.73 -4.30
N SER A 31 -36.86 10.00 -3.70
CA SER A 31 -36.40 11.35 -3.39
C SER A 31 -34.92 11.48 -3.78
N ASP A 32 -34.51 12.69 -4.13
CA ASP A 32 -33.14 12.98 -4.55
C ASP A 32 -32.32 13.53 -3.38
N VAL A 33 -31.04 13.16 -3.33
CA VAL A 33 -30.04 13.72 -2.42
C VAL A 33 -28.96 14.38 -3.26
N THR A 34 -28.66 15.65 -2.96
CA THR A 34 -27.59 16.42 -3.63
C THR A 34 -26.54 16.82 -2.60
N VAL A 35 -25.26 16.65 -2.95
CA VAL A 35 -24.12 16.99 -2.08
C VAL A 35 -22.96 17.51 -2.90
N ASN A 36 -22.22 18.47 -2.35
CA ASN A 36 -20.92 18.91 -2.87
C ASN A 36 -19.82 18.29 -1.99
N VAL A 37 -18.83 17.65 -2.62
CA VAL A 37 -17.70 17.00 -1.93
C VAL A 37 -16.45 17.84 -2.16
N ASN A 38 -15.74 18.17 -1.09
CA ASN A 38 -14.48 18.92 -1.12
C ASN A 38 -13.29 17.99 -0.82
N SER A 39 -12.07 18.47 -1.05
CA SER A 39 -10.84 17.79 -0.64
C SER A 39 -10.77 17.56 0.88
N GLY A 40 -10.03 16.53 1.28
CA GLY A 40 -9.69 16.29 2.68
C GLY A 40 -8.39 16.98 3.08
N THR A 41 -8.11 17.08 4.39
CA THR A 41 -6.92 17.77 4.91
C THR A 41 -5.68 16.86 5.05
N GLY A 42 -5.88 15.53 5.04
CA GLY A 42 -4.82 14.56 5.30
C GLY A 42 -4.33 14.54 6.76
N GLU A 43 -5.08 15.15 7.67
CA GLU A 43 -4.75 15.25 9.10
C GLU A 43 -4.82 13.92 9.85
N GLY A 44 -4.20 13.91 11.05
CA GLY A 44 -4.21 12.78 11.97
C GLY A 44 -2.85 12.06 12.06
N PRO A 45 -2.75 11.04 12.94
CA PRO A 45 -1.54 10.22 13.07
C PRO A 45 -1.31 9.38 11.83
N THR A 46 -0.10 8.83 11.64
CA THR A 46 0.15 7.80 10.61
C THR A 46 -0.73 6.58 10.83
N GLU A 47 -1.03 5.85 9.77
CA GLU A 47 -1.80 4.62 9.89
C GLU A 47 -0.96 3.52 10.54
N GLU A 48 0.34 3.46 10.23
CA GLU A 48 1.27 2.46 10.76
C GLU A 48 2.42 3.14 11.53
N ASP A 49 2.97 2.47 12.54
CA ASP A 49 4.17 2.93 13.26
C ASP A 49 5.43 2.59 12.44
N ILE A 50 5.68 3.43 11.44
CA ILE A 50 6.79 3.29 10.50
C ILE A 50 7.91 4.33 10.71
N SER A 51 7.68 5.36 11.52
CA SER A 51 8.62 6.47 11.70
C SER A 51 8.47 7.12 13.08
N ASP A 52 9.59 7.47 13.71
CA ASP A 52 9.62 8.28 14.93
C ASP A 52 9.51 9.79 14.66
N LYS A 53 9.56 10.19 13.38
CA LYS A 53 9.40 11.60 12.99
C LYS A 53 7.93 12.01 13.10
N PRO A 54 7.65 13.27 13.47
CA PRO A 54 6.28 13.78 13.46
C PRO A 54 5.60 13.60 12.10
N ALA A 55 4.36 13.12 12.12
CA ALA A 55 3.55 12.96 10.92
C ALA A 55 3.31 14.32 10.25
N ARG A 56 3.38 14.35 8.93
CA ARG A 56 3.08 15.55 8.14
C ARG A 56 1.58 15.64 7.83
N ASN A 57 1.10 16.83 7.51
CA ASN A 57 -0.28 17.06 7.08
C ASN A 57 -0.29 17.72 5.70
N GLY A 58 -1.36 17.51 4.94
CA GLY A 58 -1.51 18.00 3.58
C GLY A 58 -2.35 17.04 2.73
N GLU A 59 -3.00 17.60 1.71
CA GLU A 59 -3.94 16.85 0.86
C GLU A 59 -3.22 15.86 -0.08
N PHE A 60 -1.99 16.17 -0.49
CA PHE A 60 -1.15 15.32 -1.31
C PHE A 60 0.30 15.32 -0.80
N ILE A 61 0.70 14.29 -0.05
CA ILE A 61 1.98 14.30 0.67
C ILE A 61 2.50 12.90 1.01
N ILE A 62 3.83 12.78 1.16
CA ILE A 62 4.44 11.69 1.92
C ILE A 62 4.29 12.04 3.40
N LYS A 63 3.37 11.35 4.07
CA LYS A 63 3.02 11.62 5.48
C LYS A 63 4.15 11.23 6.42
N ALA A 64 4.74 10.06 6.18
CA ALA A 64 5.85 9.52 6.94
C ALA A 64 6.67 8.52 6.12
N VAL A 65 7.93 8.35 6.50
CA VAL A 65 8.84 7.37 5.91
C VAL A 65 9.87 6.92 6.96
N SER A 66 10.28 5.66 6.89
CA SER A 66 11.25 5.07 7.82
C SER A 66 12.68 5.53 7.57
N ASP A 67 13.46 5.58 8.66
CA ASP A 67 14.92 5.60 8.60
C ASP A 67 15.46 4.17 8.75
N PHE A 68 16.53 3.87 8.02
CA PHE A 68 17.16 2.54 8.05
C PHE A 68 18.48 2.61 8.83
N ASN A 69 18.62 1.73 9.82
CA ASN A 69 19.84 1.64 10.62
C ASN A 69 20.51 0.27 10.43
N TYR A 70 21.82 0.30 10.19
CA TYR A 70 22.66 -0.87 10.05
C TYR A 70 23.79 -0.79 11.09
N PRO A 71 23.67 -1.51 12.23
CA PRO A 71 24.69 -1.45 13.28
C PRO A 71 26.08 -1.85 12.80
N SER A 72 26.17 -2.83 11.89
CA SER A 72 27.40 -3.25 11.24
C SER A 72 27.10 -3.98 9.93
N VAL A 73 27.87 -3.66 8.88
CA VAL A 73 27.88 -4.41 7.62
C VAL A 73 29.34 -4.74 7.29
N PRO A 74 29.75 -6.02 7.34
CA PRO A 74 31.10 -6.41 6.95
C PRO A 74 31.40 -6.09 5.48
N LEU A 75 32.67 -5.89 5.16
CA LEU A 75 33.12 -5.71 3.79
C LEU A 75 32.76 -6.95 2.94
N GLY A 76 32.22 -6.73 1.75
CA GLY A 76 31.80 -7.79 0.84
C GLY A 76 30.49 -8.48 1.20
N GLU A 77 29.78 -7.99 2.22
CA GLU A 77 28.56 -8.61 2.71
C GLU A 77 27.32 -7.73 2.51
N THR A 78 26.18 -8.41 2.50
CA THR A 78 24.85 -7.81 2.57
C THR A 78 24.26 -8.06 3.95
N ARG A 79 23.62 -7.03 4.50
CA ARG A 79 22.90 -7.08 5.76
C ARG A 79 21.57 -6.35 5.67
N SER A 80 20.62 -6.79 6.48
CA SER A 80 19.35 -6.10 6.66
C SER A 80 19.41 -5.03 7.74
N ALA A 81 18.59 -3.99 7.60
CA ALA A 81 18.42 -2.98 8.64
C ALA A 81 17.75 -3.57 9.88
N THR A 82 18.00 -2.95 11.03
CA THR A 82 17.43 -3.33 12.34
C THR A 82 16.17 -2.52 12.63
N ILE A 83 15.03 -3.20 12.75
CA ILE A 83 13.73 -2.62 13.08
C ILE A 83 13.57 -2.62 14.60
N PRO A 84 13.17 -1.49 15.23
CA PRO A 84 12.79 -1.47 16.62
C PRO A 84 11.60 -2.41 16.91
N GLN A 85 11.52 -2.94 18.13
CA GLN A 85 10.43 -3.82 18.53
C GLN A 85 9.06 -3.13 18.33
N ASN A 86 8.09 -3.90 17.84
CA ASN A 86 6.72 -3.45 17.54
C ASN A 86 6.59 -2.39 16.42
N LYS A 87 7.66 -2.13 15.66
CA LYS A 87 7.62 -1.21 14.52
C LYS A 87 7.62 -1.94 13.17
N ALA A 88 7.37 -1.17 12.12
CA ALA A 88 7.57 -1.58 10.74
C ALA A 88 8.46 -0.59 10.01
N TYR A 89 9.00 -1.01 8.87
CA TYR A 89 9.55 -0.11 7.86
C TYR A 89 8.56 0.08 6.74
N GLY A 90 8.48 1.30 6.23
CA GLY A 90 7.57 1.65 5.16
C GLY A 90 7.59 3.12 4.77
N ILE A 91 6.63 3.45 3.91
CA ILE A 91 6.30 4.82 3.51
C ILE A 91 4.79 4.96 3.47
N GLU A 92 4.27 6.06 3.99
CA GLU A 92 2.86 6.42 3.92
C GLU A 92 2.64 7.61 2.97
N VAL A 93 1.72 7.44 2.02
CA VAL A 93 1.27 8.47 1.08
C VAL A 93 -0.18 8.82 1.36
N VAL A 94 -0.48 10.10 1.29
CA VAL A 94 -1.83 10.65 1.37
C VAL A 94 -2.14 11.33 0.04
N ASP A 95 -3.28 10.98 -0.54
CA ASP A 95 -3.92 11.68 -1.65
C ASP A 95 -5.42 11.82 -1.37
N VAL A 96 -5.80 12.93 -0.75
CA VAL A 96 -7.19 13.28 -0.47
C VAL A 96 -7.62 14.53 -1.24
N THR A 97 -6.97 14.79 -2.37
CA THR A 97 -7.29 15.89 -3.30
C THR A 97 -8.68 15.71 -3.93
N GLY A 98 -9.10 14.45 -4.13
CA GLY A 98 -10.32 14.09 -4.84
C GLY A 98 -10.18 14.05 -6.36
N GLU A 99 -8.99 14.32 -6.91
CA GLU A 99 -8.76 14.36 -8.36
C GLU A 99 -8.49 12.97 -8.94
N GLY A 100 -7.87 12.08 -8.17
CA GLY A 100 -7.57 10.71 -8.60
C GLY A 100 -6.65 10.64 -9.81
N THR A 101 -5.70 11.58 -9.96
CA THR A 101 -4.75 11.60 -11.08
C THR A 101 -3.77 10.43 -11.06
N GLY A 102 -3.65 9.75 -9.93
CA GLY A 102 -2.57 8.79 -9.67
C GLY A 102 -1.27 9.51 -9.34
N TRP A 103 -0.31 8.74 -8.82
CA TRP A 103 0.94 9.28 -8.27
C TRP A 103 2.05 8.25 -8.24
N ASN A 104 3.30 8.73 -8.14
CA ASN A 104 4.50 7.91 -8.04
C ASN A 104 5.39 8.42 -6.90
N VAL A 105 5.95 7.48 -6.13
CA VAL A 105 7.04 7.75 -5.18
C VAL A 105 8.32 7.11 -5.70
N LYS A 106 9.33 7.95 -5.92
CA LYS A 106 10.69 7.53 -6.21
C LYS A 106 11.60 7.82 -5.02
N VAL A 107 12.64 7.00 -4.89
CA VAL A 107 13.70 7.16 -3.91
C VAL A 107 15.06 7.22 -4.60
N ALA A 108 15.95 8.06 -4.10
CA ALA A 108 17.35 8.14 -4.51
C ALA A 108 18.24 8.38 -3.28
N MET A 109 19.54 8.13 -3.38
CA MET A 109 20.52 8.52 -2.37
C MET A 109 21.69 9.24 -3.03
N ASP A 110 21.82 10.54 -2.79
CA ASP A 110 22.81 11.37 -3.51
C ASP A 110 24.26 10.96 -3.19
N SER A 111 24.52 10.63 -1.92
CA SER A 111 25.84 10.22 -1.45
C SER A 111 25.73 9.38 -0.18
N PHE A 112 26.70 8.47 0.00
CA PHE A 112 26.87 7.69 1.21
C PHE A 112 28.30 7.94 1.71
N LYS A 113 28.44 8.83 2.69
CA LYS A 113 29.73 9.43 3.02
C LYS A 113 30.27 8.94 4.34
N VAL A 114 31.59 8.85 4.46
CA VAL A 114 32.28 8.67 5.74
C VAL A 114 31.83 9.78 6.69
N LYS A 115 31.57 9.41 7.95
CA LYS A 115 31.21 10.32 9.04
C LYS A 115 32.30 10.29 10.11
N GLY A 116 33.09 11.35 10.17
CA GLY A 116 34.18 11.57 11.12
C GLY A 116 35.51 10.91 10.74
N GLY A 117 36.58 11.33 11.42
CA GLY A 117 37.95 10.85 11.18
C GLY A 117 38.67 11.57 10.04
N GLU A 118 39.82 11.03 9.62
CA GLU A 118 40.70 11.63 8.61
C GLU A 118 40.06 11.71 7.20
N ASN A 119 39.13 10.80 6.90
CA ASN A 119 38.49 10.68 5.59
C ASN A 119 37.04 11.19 5.58
N ASP A 120 36.67 12.08 6.51
CA ASP A 120 35.31 12.61 6.61
C ASP A 120 34.82 13.18 5.27
N GLY A 121 33.60 12.83 4.87
CA GLY A 121 33.01 13.27 3.60
C GLY A 121 33.38 12.44 2.35
N GLU A 122 34.33 11.50 2.43
CA GLU A 122 34.64 10.58 1.32
C GLU A 122 33.43 9.69 0.99
N ASP A 123 33.18 9.47 -0.31
CA ASP A 123 32.08 8.63 -0.77
C ASP A 123 32.41 7.13 -0.70
N LEU A 124 31.47 6.37 -0.13
CA LEU A 124 31.38 4.93 -0.32
C LEU A 124 30.95 4.66 -1.77
N LYS A 125 31.79 3.96 -2.52
CA LYS A 125 31.48 3.53 -3.88
C LYS A 125 31.08 2.06 -3.90
N GLY A 126 30.25 1.67 -4.86
CA GLY A 126 29.88 0.27 -5.12
C GLY A 126 28.93 -0.36 -4.09
N TRP A 127 28.27 0.44 -3.26
CA TRP A 127 27.19 -0.03 -2.39
C TRP A 127 25.89 -0.22 -3.21
N GLU A 128 25.01 -1.06 -2.69
CA GLU A 128 23.65 -1.23 -3.19
C GLU A 128 22.66 -1.30 -2.02
N LEU A 129 21.60 -0.51 -2.08
CA LEU A 129 20.47 -0.55 -1.15
C LEU A 129 19.26 -1.15 -1.88
N THR A 130 18.70 -2.23 -1.33
CA THR A 130 17.45 -2.83 -1.80
C THR A 130 16.34 -2.59 -0.77
N ILE A 131 15.24 -1.97 -1.21
CA ILE A 131 14.04 -1.70 -0.42
C ILE A 131 12.91 -2.54 -1.02
N PRO A 132 12.46 -3.61 -0.36
CA PRO A 132 11.37 -4.44 -0.88
C PRO A 132 10.00 -3.81 -0.65
N THR A 133 8.97 -4.48 -1.15
CA THR A 133 7.57 -4.29 -0.72
C THR A 133 7.12 -5.60 -0.11
N ALA A 134 6.69 -5.60 1.15
CA ALA A 134 6.09 -6.75 1.80
C ALA A 134 4.56 -6.74 1.63
N GLU A 135 3.94 -5.59 1.90
CA GLU A 135 2.49 -5.41 1.75
C GLU A 135 2.12 -3.95 1.55
N VAL A 136 0.94 -3.71 0.98
CA VAL A 136 0.32 -2.38 0.91
C VAL A 136 -0.93 -2.41 1.76
N THR A 137 -1.01 -1.54 2.77
CA THR A 137 -2.12 -1.47 3.70
C THR A 137 -2.84 -0.13 3.62
N SER A 138 -4.10 -0.15 4.06
CA SER A 138 -4.79 1.05 4.53
C SER A 138 -5.75 0.71 5.64
N LYS A 139 -5.93 1.65 6.58
CA LYS A 139 -6.89 1.51 7.70
C LYS A 139 -8.25 2.13 7.39
N SER A 140 -8.44 2.76 6.23
CA SER A 140 -9.76 3.25 5.81
C SER A 140 -10.69 2.11 5.43
N SER A 141 -11.84 2.03 6.09
CA SER A 141 -12.91 1.06 5.79
C SER A 141 -13.60 1.30 4.44
N SER A 142 -13.38 2.47 3.82
CA SER A 142 -14.04 2.88 2.58
C SER A 142 -13.21 2.59 1.33
N ILE A 143 -12.05 1.96 1.48
CA ILE A 143 -11.17 1.64 0.36
C ILE A 143 -11.67 0.44 -0.41
N ARG A 144 -11.65 0.60 -1.73
CA ARG A 144 -11.93 -0.47 -2.67
C ARG A 144 -10.64 -1.20 -3.01
N PRO A 145 -10.57 -2.54 -2.86
CA PRO A 145 -9.35 -3.30 -3.13
C PRO A 145 -8.77 -3.06 -4.53
N GLU A 146 -9.60 -2.86 -5.55
CA GLU A 146 -9.19 -2.58 -6.93
C GLU A 146 -8.46 -1.23 -7.12
N ASN A 147 -8.63 -0.30 -6.18
CA ASN A 147 -8.01 1.02 -6.15
C ASN A 147 -6.71 1.05 -5.33
N THR A 148 -6.27 -0.09 -4.81
CA THR A 148 -5.04 -0.18 -4.00
C THR A 148 -3.82 0.15 -4.86
N PRO A 149 -2.94 1.06 -4.41
CA PRO A 149 -1.64 1.32 -5.02
C PRO A 149 -0.74 0.08 -5.05
N ILE A 150 0.29 0.11 -5.88
CA ILE A 150 1.23 -0.99 -6.08
C ILE A 150 2.59 -0.60 -5.52
N GLY A 151 3.05 -1.32 -4.49
CA GLY A 151 4.43 -1.26 -4.05
C GLY A 151 5.38 -1.97 -5.02
N LYS A 152 6.61 -1.49 -5.12
CA LYS A 152 7.67 -2.03 -5.97
C LYS A 152 8.95 -2.19 -5.17
N GLU A 153 9.68 -3.27 -5.45
CA GLU A 153 11.07 -3.37 -5.00
C GLU A 153 11.90 -2.29 -5.68
N ALA A 154 12.67 -1.55 -4.88
CA ALA A 154 13.59 -0.54 -5.35
C ALA A 154 15.03 -0.94 -5.07
N LYS A 155 15.87 -0.82 -6.09
CA LYS A 155 17.33 -1.00 -5.98
C LYS A 155 18.00 0.33 -6.28
N ILE A 156 18.81 0.79 -5.34
CA ILE A 156 19.51 2.08 -5.39
C ILE A 156 21.00 1.78 -5.33
N SER A 157 21.76 2.35 -6.26
CA SER A 157 23.21 2.37 -6.23
C SER A 157 23.70 3.67 -6.85
N GLY A 158 24.61 4.37 -6.17
CA GLY A 158 25.04 5.71 -6.59
C GLY A 158 23.85 6.68 -6.70
N GLN A 159 23.83 7.50 -7.76
CA GLN A 159 22.82 8.56 -7.98
C GLN A 159 21.52 8.08 -8.66
N LEU A 160 21.29 6.77 -8.75
CA LEU A 160 20.12 6.23 -9.42
C LEU A 160 18.86 6.42 -8.56
N SER A 161 17.76 6.86 -9.18
CA SER A 161 16.44 6.87 -8.56
C SER A 161 15.67 5.61 -8.93
N SER A 162 14.92 5.02 -7.99
CA SER A 162 14.04 3.87 -8.24
C SER A 162 12.61 4.15 -7.79
N LEU A 163 11.63 3.59 -8.51
CA LEU A 163 10.23 3.62 -8.12
C LEU A 163 9.98 2.66 -6.95
N VAL A 164 9.26 3.11 -5.92
CA VAL A 164 8.98 2.32 -4.70
C VAL A 164 7.49 2.10 -4.52
N PHE A 165 6.68 3.08 -4.90
CA PHE A 165 5.24 3.03 -4.67
C PHE A 165 4.52 3.82 -5.75
N LYS A 166 3.42 3.30 -6.28
CA LYS A 166 2.66 3.99 -7.33
C LYS A 166 1.16 3.73 -7.23
N ALA A 167 0.38 4.70 -7.67
CA ALA A 167 -1.03 4.54 -8.00
C ALA A 167 -1.27 4.97 -9.44
N ASP A 168 -1.99 4.14 -10.19
CA ASP A 168 -2.46 4.50 -11.53
C ASP A 168 -3.61 5.51 -11.44
N ALA A 169 -3.95 6.17 -12.55
CA ALA A 169 -5.11 7.06 -12.61
C ALA A 169 -6.39 6.36 -12.14
N GLY A 170 -7.21 7.08 -11.36
CA GLY A 170 -8.40 6.57 -10.69
C GLY A 170 -8.14 5.74 -9.43
N LYS A 171 -6.88 5.52 -9.06
CA LYS A 171 -6.47 4.71 -7.88
C LYS A 171 -5.70 5.55 -6.87
N GLY A 172 -5.51 5.00 -5.68
CA GLY A 172 -4.62 5.57 -4.67
C GLY A 172 -5.09 6.84 -3.99
N MET A 173 -6.34 7.24 -4.18
CA MET A 173 -6.99 8.25 -3.34
C MET A 173 -7.25 7.67 -1.94
N GLY A 174 -6.90 8.44 -0.92
CA GLY A 174 -6.95 8.07 0.48
C GLY A 174 -5.56 8.05 1.09
N ARG A 175 -5.38 7.17 2.08
CA ARG A 175 -4.13 7.01 2.82
C ARG A 175 -3.65 5.59 2.64
N TYR A 176 -2.43 5.41 2.17
CA TYR A 176 -1.88 4.08 1.91
C TYR A 176 -0.46 4.00 2.43
N THR A 177 -0.16 2.86 3.08
CA THR A 177 1.18 2.56 3.54
C THR A 177 1.75 1.41 2.73
N ASN A 178 2.90 1.62 2.09
CA ASN A 178 3.73 0.53 1.59
C ASN A 178 4.66 0.09 2.72
N ILE A 179 4.39 -1.09 3.29
CA ILE A 179 5.23 -1.72 4.29
C ILE A 179 6.33 -2.48 3.59
N PHE A 180 7.57 -2.10 3.86
CA PHE A 180 8.77 -2.78 3.35
C PHE A 180 9.06 -4.03 4.18
N GLU A 181 8.88 -3.95 5.49
CA GLU A 181 9.15 -5.04 6.42
C GLU A 181 8.51 -4.78 7.80
N ARG A 182 8.09 -5.81 8.51
CA ARG A 182 7.67 -5.72 9.92
C ARG A 182 8.71 -6.31 10.86
N TYR A 183 8.75 -5.83 12.10
CA TYR A 183 9.56 -6.46 13.14
C TYR A 183 9.23 -7.96 13.26
N ALA A 184 10.26 -8.76 13.49
CA ALA A 184 10.15 -10.18 13.79
C ALA A 184 11.04 -10.48 15.00
N ASP A 185 10.56 -11.32 15.93
CA ASP A 185 11.16 -11.55 17.27
C ASP A 185 12.62 -12.06 17.28
N LYS A 186 13.23 -12.29 16.11
CA LYS A 186 14.62 -12.74 15.95
C LYS A 186 15.29 -12.02 14.78
N GLN A 187 15.61 -10.74 14.96
CA GLN A 187 16.42 -9.98 14.00
C GLN A 187 17.91 -10.30 14.16
N GLU A 188 18.30 -11.49 13.70
CA GLU A 188 19.70 -11.92 13.69
C GLU A 188 20.59 -10.90 12.95
N SER A 189 21.79 -10.65 13.48
CA SER A 189 22.73 -9.66 12.93
C SER A 189 23.28 -10.02 11.54
N THR A 190 23.03 -11.25 11.06
CA THR A 190 23.44 -11.78 9.75
C THR A 190 22.29 -11.86 8.74
N ARG A 191 21.11 -11.35 9.09
CA ARG A 191 19.90 -11.38 8.25
C ARG A 191 20.11 -10.72 6.88
N LYS A 192 19.51 -11.33 5.85
CA LYS A 192 19.55 -10.92 4.43
C LYS A 192 18.15 -10.89 3.80
N THR A 193 17.14 -10.53 4.56
CA THR A 193 15.74 -10.36 4.12
C THR A 193 15.22 -9.00 4.57
N GLY A 194 14.27 -8.40 3.85
CA GLY A 194 13.81 -7.05 4.16
C GLY A 194 14.67 -5.96 3.50
N VAL A 195 14.82 -4.81 4.18
CA VAL A 195 15.58 -3.66 3.66
C VAL A 195 17.09 -3.91 3.77
N GLN A 196 17.77 -4.12 2.66
CA GLN A 196 19.14 -4.65 2.60
C GLN A 196 20.16 -3.64 2.09
N LEU A 197 21.31 -3.59 2.73
CA LEU A 197 22.48 -2.84 2.29
C LEU A 197 23.65 -3.79 2.01
N SER A 198 24.20 -3.70 0.80
CA SER A 198 25.40 -4.41 0.37
C SER A 198 26.60 -3.47 0.31
N ILE A 199 27.73 -3.88 0.91
CA ILE A 199 28.98 -3.12 0.94
C ILE A 199 30.07 -3.91 0.19
N PRO A 200 30.82 -3.29 -0.75
CA PRO A 200 31.84 -4.00 -1.50
C PRO A 200 33.11 -4.27 -0.68
N ASN A 201 33.88 -5.28 -1.08
CA ASN A 201 35.16 -5.61 -0.45
C ASN A 201 36.24 -4.52 -0.57
N THR A 202 36.05 -3.57 -1.51
CA THR A 202 36.98 -2.47 -1.77
C THR A 202 36.70 -1.23 -0.92
N ALA A 203 35.64 -1.24 -0.11
CA ALA A 203 35.29 -0.13 0.76
C ALA A 203 36.29 0.03 1.92
N ARG A 204 36.45 1.26 2.42
CA ARG A 204 37.24 1.51 3.64
C ARG A 204 36.43 1.14 4.87
N LYS A 205 37.11 0.67 5.91
CA LYS A 205 36.52 0.52 7.24
C LYS A 205 36.28 1.91 7.86
N ALA A 206 35.02 2.31 7.98
CA ALA A 206 34.61 3.56 8.61
C ALA A 206 33.10 3.50 8.97
N SER A 207 32.61 4.52 9.67
CA SER A 207 31.18 4.78 9.78
C SER A 207 30.73 5.62 8.60
N TYR A 208 29.59 5.27 8.00
CA TYR A 208 29.04 6.00 6.86
C TYR A 208 27.64 6.52 7.17
N VAL A 209 27.25 7.62 6.54
CA VAL A 209 25.89 8.18 6.58
C VAL A 209 25.41 8.50 5.17
N GLY A 210 24.21 8.03 4.85
CA GLY A 210 23.53 8.30 3.60
C GLY A 210 22.23 9.06 3.84
N LYS A 211 21.79 9.84 2.86
CA LYS A 211 20.49 10.53 2.91
C LYS A 211 19.62 10.05 1.75
N LEU A 212 18.48 9.44 2.09
CA LEU A 212 17.48 9.05 1.11
C LEU A 212 16.57 10.24 0.80
N ASN A 213 16.45 10.55 -0.48
CA ASN A 213 15.57 11.56 -1.01
C ASN A 213 14.33 10.88 -1.60
N TRP A 214 13.18 11.17 -1.02
CA TRP A 214 11.89 10.62 -1.42
C TRP A 214 11.10 11.70 -2.16
N ILE A 215 10.67 11.40 -3.37
CA ILE A 215 9.95 12.34 -4.23
C ILE A 215 8.61 11.73 -4.57
N LEU A 216 7.53 12.40 -4.12
CA LEU A 216 6.17 12.14 -4.55
C LEU A 216 5.83 13.10 -5.69
N THR A 217 5.37 12.56 -6.81
CA THR A 217 4.90 13.32 -7.95
C THR A 217 3.52 12.81 -8.35
N ASN A 218 2.63 13.70 -8.78
CA ASN A 218 1.50 13.27 -9.59
C ASN A 218 2.03 12.51 -10.80
N ALA A 219 1.35 11.45 -11.19
CA ALA A 219 1.70 10.72 -12.41
C ALA A 219 1.03 11.44 -13.59
N PRO A 220 1.74 12.25 -14.40
CA PRO A 220 1.20 12.57 -15.72
C PRO A 220 1.14 11.26 -16.49
N ASN A 221 -0.01 11.01 -17.13
CA ASN A 221 -0.21 9.85 -18.01
C ASN A 221 0.91 9.69 -19.03
#